data_AF-A0A8H7QX63-F1
#
_entry.id   AF-A0A8H7QX63-F1
#
_cell.length_a   1.000
_cell.length_b   1.000
_cell.length_c   1.000
_cell.angle_alpha   90.00
_cell.angle_beta   90.00
_cell.angle_gamma   90.00
#
_symmetry.space_group_name_H-M   'P 1'
#
loop_
_entity.id
_entity.type
_entity.pdbx_description
1 polymer ?
#
loop_
_entity_poly.entity_id
_entity_poly.type
_entity_poly.pdbx_seq_one_letter_code
_entity_poly.pdbx_strand_id
1 'polypeptide(L)'
;MYPTFDMANLSKYRREFLEGAQASDWWKIKMVRNGSLDGLCSAQEYLRSTNISMSLSDAEKLHNGMEFKAKRKNKTNFVSAANKKLRLAWARKHRQLTVSDWHVPGTNRPHQVRPQVQDSGDGVMLWGCISGDRPGYSTAIIDGTIDSNQYVEILKTSLMQALEYYGK
;
A
#
# COMPACT_ATOMS: atom_id res chain seq x y z
N MET A 1 -19.76 14.15 40.84
CA MET A 1 -18.32 13.88 41.05
C MET A 1 -17.96 12.74 40.12
N TYR A 2 -17.26 13.01 39.01
CA TYR A 2 -16.90 11.98 38.05
C TYR A 2 -15.65 11.23 38.52
N PRO A 3 -15.55 9.92 38.28
CA PRO A 3 -14.42 9.13 38.75
C PRO A 3 -13.13 9.58 38.05
N THR A 4 -12.09 9.82 38.84
CA THR A 4 -10.73 10.05 38.35
C THR A 4 -10.20 8.78 37.68
N PHE A 5 -9.55 8.94 36.53
CA PHE A 5 -9.00 7.84 35.75
C PHE A 5 -7.90 7.10 36.54
N ASP A 6 -8.18 5.87 36.97
CA ASP A 6 -7.26 5.05 37.76
C ASP A 6 -6.34 4.21 36.85
N MET A 7 -5.07 4.62 36.78
CA MET A 7 -4.03 3.95 35.99
C MET A 7 -3.73 2.51 36.44
N ALA A 8 -4.10 2.10 37.66
CA ALA A 8 -3.85 0.75 38.17
C ALA A 8 -4.78 -0.32 37.56
N ASN A 9 -5.87 0.10 36.90
CA ASN A 9 -6.93 -0.78 36.39
C ASN A 9 -7.02 -0.81 34.85
N LEU A 10 -5.94 -0.47 34.13
CA LEU A 10 -5.91 -0.44 32.65
C LEU A 10 -6.40 -1.74 31.98
N SER A 11 -6.11 -2.90 32.59
CA SER A 11 -6.55 -4.21 32.09
C SER A 11 -8.07 -4.41 32.21
N LYS A 12 -8.68 -3.86 33.27
CA LYS A 12 -10.12 -3.82 33.49
C LYS A 12 -10.79 -2.89 32.48
N TYR A 13 -10.28 -1.67 32.29
CA TYR A 13 -10.81 -0.75 31.27
C TYR A 13 -10.67 -1.28 29.84
N ARG A 14 -9.55 -1.95 29.52
CA ARG A 14 -9.37 -2.63 28.23
C ARG A 14 -10.41 -3.71 28.01
N ARG A 15 -10.72 -4.48 29.06
CA ARG A 15 -11.72 -5.55 29.01
C ARG A 15 -13.13 -4.99 28.90
N GLU A 16 -13.51 -4.02 29.72
CA GLU A 16 -14.80 -3.34 29.67
C GLU A 16 -15.03 -2.57 28.35
N PHE A 17 -13.98 -1.96 27.78
CA PHE A 17 -14.04 -1.30 26.46
C PHE A 17 -14.26 -2.30 25.30
N LEU A 18 -13.67 -3.49 25.39
CA LEU A 18 -13.78 -4.53 24.36
C LEU A 18 -15.03 -5.41 24.54
N GLU A 19 -15.46 -5.66 25.78
CA GLU A 19 -16.58 -6.56 26.13
C GLU A 19 -17.91 -5.81 26.32
N GLY A 20 -17.88 -4.52 26.71
CA GLY A 20 -19.08 -3.67 26.87
C GLY A 20 -19.54 -2.96 25.58
N ALA A 21 -18.82 -3.16 24.48
CA ALA A 21 -19.14 -2.58 23.18
C ALA A 21 -20.42 -3.20 22.59
N GLN A 22 -21.53 -2.45 22.58
CA GLN A 22 -22.74 -2.87 21.87
C GLN A 22 -22.50 -2.85 20.34
N ALA A 23 -23.44 -3.40 19.55
CA ALA A 23 -23.35 -3.37 18.08
C ALA A 23 -23.17 -1.94 17.50
N SER A 24 -23.53 -0.92 18.26
CA SER A 24 -23.27 0.49 17.98
C SER A 24 -21.81 0.89 18.22
N ASP A 25 -21.02 0.21 19.03
CA ASP A 25 -19.66 0.62 19.33
C ASP A 25 -18.61 0.11 18.33
N TRP A 26 -19.02 -0.78 17.41
CA TRP A 26 -18.18 -1.31 16.34
C TRP A 26 -17.58 -0.22 15.44
N TRP A 27 -18.34 0.84 15.11
CA TRP A 27 -17.83 1.91 14.26
C TRP A 27 -16.71 2.68 14.95
N LYS A 28 -16.73 2.76 16.28
CA LYS A 28 -15.73 3.45 17.10
C LYS A 28 -14.38 2.71 17.05
N ILE A 29 -14.42 1.39 17.21
CA ILE A 29 -13.26 0.49 17.03
C ILE A 29 -12.74 0.56 15.59
N LYS A 30 -13.64 0.64 14.60
CA LYS A 30 -13.29 0.80 13.19
C LYS A 30 -12.56 2.14 12.93
N MET A 31 -12.95 3.23 13.59
CA MET A 31 -12.32 4.57 13.44
C MET A 31 -10.89 4.64 13.99
N VAL A 32 -10.60 3.89 15.06
CA VAL A 32 -9.22 3.74 15.56
C VAL A 32 -8.41 2.87 14.58
N ARG A 33 -8.98 1.77 14.08
CA ARG A 33 -8.27 0.81 13.21
C ARG A 33 -8.04 1.30 11.78
N ASN A 34 -8.94 2.12 11.24
CA ASN A 34 -8.81 2.67 9.89
C ASN A 34 -7.95 3.96 9.84
N GLY A 35 -7.55 4.49 11.01
CA GLY A 35 -6.77 5.72 11.14
C GLY A 35 -7.57 6.98 10.85
N SER A 36 -8.90 6.97 11.01
CA SER A 36 -9.75 8.16 10.94
C SER A 36 -9.54 9.10 12.15
N LEU A 37 -9.03 8.59 13.26
CA LEU A 37 -8.47 9.39 14.36
C LEU A 37 -6.96 9.48 14.13
N ASP A 38 -6.57 10.51 13.39
CA ASP A 38 -5.22 10.73 12.85
C ASP A 38 -4.16 11.11 13.90
N GLY A 39 -4.55 11.23 15.17
CA GLY A 39 -3.64 11.53 16.28
C GLY A 39 -4.27 11.46 17.68
N LEU A 40 -3.43 11.72 18.69
CA LEU A 40 -3.79 11.73 20.11
C LEU A 40 -4.86 12.77 20.45
N CYS A 41 -4.84 13.95 19.83
CA CYS A 41 -5.86 14.99 20.03
C CYS A 41 -7.23 14.54 19.52
N SER A 42 -7.29 14.01 18.31
CA SER A 42 -8.54 13.47 17.72
C SER A 42 -9.09 12.31 18.56
N ALA A 43 -8.21 11.46 19.11
CA ALA A 43 -8.59 10.41 20.04
C ALA A 43 -9.09 10.96 21.40
N GLN A 44 -8.49 12.04 21.91
CA GLN A 44 -8.92 12.70 23.13
C GLN A 44 -10.28 13.36 22.99
N GLU A 45 -10.50 14.13 21.93
CA GLU A 45 -11.80 14.75 21.61
C GLU A 45 -12.90 13.71 21.50
N TYR A 46 -12.58 12.59 20.86
CA TYR A 46 -13.46 11.45 20.77
C TYR A 46 -13.81 10.85 22.15
N LEU A 47 -12.82 10.64 23.02
CA LEU A 47 -13.06 10.09 24.37
C LEU A 47 -13.85 11.06 25.26
N ARG A 48 -13.62 12.37 25.12
CA ARG A 48 -14.45 13.41 25.76
C ARG A 48 -15.91 13.34 25.31
N SER A 49 -16.16 13.07 24.02
CA SER A 49 -17.54 12.88 23.50
C SER A 49 -18.25 11.66 24.10
N THR A 50 -17.50 10.68 24.59
CA THR A 50 -18.02 9.49 25.31
C THR A 50 -18.21 9.73 26.82
N ASN A 51 -18.22 10.99 27.26
CA ASN A 51 -18.35 11.42 28.65
C ASN A 51 -17.16 11.02 29.55
N ILE A 52 -16.01 10.68 28.94
CA ILE A 52 -14.75 10.43 29.66
C ILE A 52 -13.93 11.72 29.63
N SER A 53 -13.98 12.48 30.73
CA SER A 53 -13.14 13.66 30.90
C SER A 53 -11.70 13.25 31.12
N MET A 54 -10.82 13.55 30.16
CA MET A 54 -9.39 13.24 30.24
C MET A 54 -8.52 14.37 29.71
N SER A 55 -7.33 14.53 30.32
CA SER A 55 -6.27 15.40 29.81
C SER A 55 -5.52 14.75 28.64
N LEU A 56 -4.72 15.51 27.90
CA LEU A 56 -3.89 14.96 26.82
C LEU A 56 -2.85 13.98 27.38
N SER A 57 -2.29 14.28 28.55
CA SER A 57 -1.33 13.42 29.23
C SER A 57 -1.95 12.08 29.63
N ASP A 58 -3.23 12.07 30.04
CA ASP A 58 -3.93 10.83 30.37
C ASP A 58 -4.22 10.00 29.12
N ALA A 59 -4.55 10.65 28.00
CA ALA A 59 -4.73 9.99 26.71
C ALA A 59 -3.41 9.38 26.19
N GLU A 60 -2.27 10.05 26.37
CA GLU A 60 -0.94 9.52 26.03
C GLU A 60 -0.56 8.32 26.89
N LYS A 61 -0.77 8.41 28.20
CA LYS A 61 -0.55 7.31 29.14
C LYS A 61 -1.40 6.09 28.80
N LEU A 62 -2.68 6.31 28.47
CA LEU A 62 -3.60 5.28 28.01
C LEU A 62 -3.15 4.67 26.68
N HIS A 63 -2.77 5.50 25.70
CA HIS A 63 -2.26 5.05 24.41
C HIS A 63 -1.04 4.13 24.55
N ASN A 64 -0.08 4.52 25.40
CA ASN A 64 1.12 3.75 25.70
C ASN A 64 0.79 2.46 26.47
N GLY A 65 -0.16 2.51 27.41
CA GLY A 65 -0.62 1.35 28.17
C GLY A 65 -1.43 0.33 27.36
N MET A 66 -2.04 0.74 26.24
CA MET A 66 -2.72 -0.15 25.29
C MET A 66 -1.76 -0.85 24.31
N GLU A 67 -0.45 -0.61 24.42
CA GLU A 67 0.61 -1.14 23.54
C GLU A 67 0.42 -0.79 22.05
N PHE A 68 -0.36 0.25 21.74
CA PHE A 68 -0.45 0.73 20.37
C PHE A 68 0.87 1.38 19.96
N LYS A 69 1.49 0.85 18.91
CA LYS A 69 2.70 1.44 18.32
C LYS A 69 2.30 2.34 17.17
N ALA A 70 2.61 3.63 17.29
CA ALA A 70 2.49 4.56 16.18
C ALA A 70 3.28 4.03 14.97
N LYS A 71 2.62 3.96 13.81
CA LYS A 71 3.26 3.60 12.54
C LYS A 71 2.99 4.68 11.51
N ARG A 72 4.02 5.06 10.77
CA ARG A 72 3.84 5.92 9.60
C ARG A 72 2.99 5.15 8.59
N LYS A 73 1.85 5.72 8.20
CA LYS A 73 1.04 5.17 7.12
C LYS A 73 1.85 5.23 5.83
N ASN A 74 2.13 4.07 5.24
CA ASN A 74 2.80 4.03 3.94
C ASN A 74 1.87 4.67 2.91
N LYS A 75 2.36 5.70 2.21
CA LYS A 75 1.65 6.25 1.06
C LYS A 75 1.65 5.19 -0.03
N THR A 76 0.47 4.62 -0.31
CA THR A 76 0.26 3.73 -1.45
C THR A 76 -0.48 4.50 -2.54
N ASN A 77 -0.24 4.15 -3.80
CA ASN A 77 -1.01 4.71 -4.92
C ASN A 77 -2.51 4.46 -4.70
N PHE A 78 -3.34 5.45 -5.01
CA PHE A 78 -4.78 5.31 -4.93
C PHE A 78 -5.25 4.31 -5.99
N VAL A 79 -5.91 3.22 -5.57
CA VAL A 79 -6.52 2.24 -6.46
C VAL A 79 -8.03 2.27 -6.24
N SER A 80 -8.78 2.59 -7.30
CA SER A 80 -10.25 2.62 -7.26
C SER A 80 -10.83 1.26 -6.88
N ALA A 81 -12.05 1.23 -6.34
CA ALA A 81 -12.72 -0.03 -5.99
C ALA A 81 -12.90 -0.94 -7.23
N ALA A 82 -13.18 -0.37 -8.39
CA ALA A 82 -13.27 -1.08 -9.66
C ALA A 82 -11.94 -1.75 -10.03
N ASN A 83 -10.83 -1.01 -9.97
CA ASN A 83 -9.49 -1.55 -10.27
C ASN A 83 -9.07 -2.61 -9.25
N LYS A 84 -9.44 -2.47 -7.97
CA LYS A 84 -9.22 -3.51 -6.95
C LYS A 84 -9.92 -4.82 -7.32
N LYS A 85 -11.18 -4.74 -7.79
CA LYS A 85 -11.96 -5.92 -8.23
C LYS A 85 -11.31 -6.60 -9.43
N LEU A 86 -10.89 -5.84 -10.44
CA LEU A 86 -10.21 -6.37 -11.63
C LEU A 86 -8.87 -7.05 -11.27
N ARG A 87 -8.04 -6.38 -10.46
CA ARG A 87 -6.76 -6.94 -9.99
C ARG A 87 -6.95 -8.23 -9.20
N LEU A 88 -7.96 -8.27 -8.32
CA LEU A 88 -8.29 -9.47 -7.53
C LEU A 88 -8.80 -10.61 -8.40
N ALA A 89 -9.66 -10.33 -9.39
CA ALA A 89 -10.16 -11.34 -10.32
C ALA A 89 -9.03 -11.95 -11.15
N TRP A 90 -8.13 -11.12 -11.68
CA TRP A 90 -6.95 -11.58 -12.40
C TRP A 90 -6.04 -12.45 -11.52
N ALA A 91 -5.76 -12.03 -10.28
CA ALA A 91 -4.92 -12.79 -9.35
C ALA A 91 -5.55 -14.13 -8.94
N ARG A 92 -6.89 -14.17 -8.83
CA ARG A 92 -7.62 -15.43 -8.57
C ARG A 92 -7.56 -16.37 -9.77
N LYS A 93 -7.75 -15.85 -10.98
CA LYS A 93 -7.67 -16.63 -12.23
C LYS A 93 -6.29 -17.26 -12.42
N HIS A 94 -5.24 -16.51 -12.12
CA HIS A 94 -3.85 -16.93 -12.31
C HIS A 94 -3.18 -17.42 -11.02
N ARG A 95 -3.98 -17.82 -10.01
CA ARG A 95 -3.47 -18.26 -8.70
C ARG A 95 -2.53 -19.47 -8.80
N GLN A 96 -2.77 -20.32 -9.80
CA GLN A 96 -2.02 -21.55 -10.00
C GLN A 96 -0.78 -21.36 -10.90
N LEU A 97 -0.51 -20.14 -11.38
CA LEU A 97 0.71 -19.89 -12.15
C LEU A 97 1.93 -20.08 -11.22
N THR A 98 2.69 -21.13 -11.52
CA THR A 98 3.91 -21.55 -10.86
C THR A 98 5.09 -20.72 -11.32
N VAL A 99 6.22 -20.79 -10.60
CA VAL A 99 7.46 -20.11 -11.02
C VAL A 99 7.84 -20.51 -12.45
N SER A 100 7.64 -21.77 -12.87
CA SER A 100 7.85 -22.21 -14.26
C SER A 100 6.92 -21.55 -15.29
N ASP A 101 5.72 -21.12 -14.89
CA ASP A 101 4.83 -20.37 -15.77
C ASP A 101 5.28 -18.90 -15.92
N TRP A 102 6.09 -18.40 -14.96
CA TRP A 102 6.66 -17.05 -14.95
C TRP A 102 8.12 -17.00 -15.43
N HIS A 103 8.84 -18.12 -15.35
CA HIS A 103 10.28 -18.26 -15.61
C HIS A 103 10.55 -19.38 -16.62
N VAL A 104 11.30 -19.05 -17.66
CA VAL A 104 12.30 -19.97 -18.25
C VAL A 104 13.48 -20.02 -17.24
N PRO A 105 14.13 -21.17 -16.98
CA PRO A 105 14.93 -21.37 -15.77
C PRO A 105 16.05 -20.35 -15.58
N GLY A 106 16.06 -19.73 -14.40
CA GLY A 106 17.19 -18.96 -13.86
C GLY A 106 16.94 -17.45 -13.76
N THR A 107 16.50 -16.98 -12.59
CA THR A 107 17.17 -15.91 -11.80
C THR A 107 16.28 -15.40 -10.67
N ASN A 108 16.91 -15.10 -9.54
CA ASN A 108 16.36 -14.37 -8.40
C ASN A 108 17.48 -13.53 -7.78
N ARG A 109 17.35 -12.19 -7.69
CA ARG A 109 17.96 -11.33 -6.64
C ARG A 109 17.22 -9.98 -6.52
N PRO A 110 16.87 -9.51 -5.30
CA PRO A 110 16.35 -8.15 -5.09
C PRO A 110 17.44 -7.24 -4.49
N HIS A 111 17.74 -6.12 -5.13
CA HIS A 111 18.63 -5.09 -4.56
C HIS A 111 17.93 -3.72 -4.58
N GLN A 112 18.05 -3.00 -3.46
CA GLN A 112 17.32 -1.79 -3.10
C GLN A 112 17.41 -0.67 -4.16
N VAL A 113 16.26 -0.18 -4.60
CA VAL A 113 16.15 1.05 -5.37
C VAL A 113 15.83 2.20 -4.41
N ARG A 114 16.62 3.28 -4.43
CA ARG A 114 16.27 4.56 -3.80
C ARG A 114 15.79 5.52 -4.89
N PRO A 115 14.50 5.88 -4.93
CA PRO A 115 14.03 6.87 -5.90
C PRO A 115 14.53 8.26 -5.50
N GLN A 116 15.26 8.93 -6.41
CA GLN A 116 15.38 10.38 -6.44
C GLN A 116 14.50 10.90 -7.56
N VAL A 117 13.73 11.94 -7.29
CA VAL A 117 12.88 12.60 -8.29
C VAL A 117 13.66 13.79 -8.86
N GLN A 118 13.74 13.87 -10.19
CA GLN A 118 14.28 15.02 -10.90
C GLN A 118 13.09 15.76 -11.52
N ASP A 119 12.82 16.98 -11.06
CA ASP A 119 11.60 17.74 -11.42
C ASP A 119 11.76 18.54 -12.74
N SER A 120 12.97 18.65 -13.29
CA SER A 120 13.25 19.45 -14.50
C SER A 120 14.50 18.95 -15.25
N GLY A 121 14.45 17.76 -15.85
CA GLY A 121 15.55 17.20 -16.63
C GLY A 121 15.11 16.71 -18.01
N ASP A 122 16.03 16.78 -18.97
CA ASP A 122 15.93 16.09 -20.26
C ASP A 122 15.95 14.58 -20.01
N GLY A 123 14.76 13.97 -19.96
CA GLY A 123 14.60 12.54 -19.83
C GLY A 123 14.55 11.88 -21.21
N VAL A 124 15.30 10.80 -21.40
CA VAL A 124 15.13 9.94 -22.57
C VAL A 124 14.05 8.91 -22.25
N MET A 125 13.01 8.85 -23.08
CA MET A 125 12.00 7.80 -22.98
C MET A 125 12.50 6.56 -23.73
N LEU A 126 12.42 5.40 -23.09
CA LEU A 126 12.87 4.12 -23.66
C LEU A 126 11.72 3.13 -23.66
N TRP A 127 11.51 2.46 -24.78
CA TRP A 127 10.76 1.22 -24.83
C TRP A 127 11.72 0.04 -24.81
N GLY A 128 11.37 -1.04 -24.11
CA GLY A 128 12.11 -2.29 -24.15
C GLY A 128 11.23 -3.43 -23.67
N CYS A 129 11.58 -4.65 -24.09
CA CYS A 129 10.94 -5.87 -23.59
C CYS A 129 11.95 -6.66 -22.75
N ILE A 130 11.46 -7.36 -21.73
CA ILE A 130 12.28 -8.21 -20.86
C ILE A 130 11.59 -9.55 -20.76
N SER A 131 12.33 -10.61 -21.01
CA SER A 131 11.90 -11.97 -20.69
C SER A 131 12.54 -12.42 -19.38
N GLY A 132 12.05 -13.51 -18.77
CA GLY A 132 12.62 -14.02 -17.53
C GLY A 132 14.11 -14.37 -17.64
N ASP A 133 14.56 -14.61 -18.87
CA ASP A 133 15.89 -15.07 -19.24
C ASP A 133 16.85 -13.92 -19.59
N ARG A 134 16.46 -12.97 -20.45
CA ARG A 134 17.33 -11.85 -20.90
C ARG A 134 16.53 -10.61 -21.31
N PRO A 135 17.15 -9.41 -21.29
CA PRO A 135 16.60 -8.23 -21.94
C PRO A 135 16.43 -8.45 -23.45
N GLY A 136 15.31 -8.05 -24.01
CA GLY A 136 15.13 -7.92 -25.46
C GLY A 136 15.68 -6.60 -25.99
N TYR A 137 15.42 -6.32 -27.26
CA TYR A 137 15.80 -5.05 -27.86
C TYR A 137 15.05 -3.87 -27.23
N SER A 138 15.73 -2.73 -27.19
CA SER A 138 15.20 -1.47 -26.68
C SER A 138 15.29 -0.38 -27.74
N THR A 139 14.29 0.49 -27.78
CA THR A 139 14.20 1.60 -28.73
C THR A 139 14.01 2.89 -27.95
N ALA A 140 14.87 3.87 -28.22
CA ALA A 140 14.72 5.22 -27.69
C ALA A 140 13.57 5.93 -28.41
N ILE A 141 12.66 6.52 -27.63
CA ILE A 141 11.57 7.36 -28.10
C ILE A 141 12.10 8.79 -28.01
N ILE A 142 12.48 9.32 -29.17
CA ILE A 142 13.19 10.60 -29.29
C ILE A 142 12.20 11.77 -29.27
N ASP A 143 10.99 11.58 -29.82
CA ASP A 143 10.01 12.65 -29.98
C ASP A 143 8.74 12.40 -29.17
N GLY A 144 8.67 13.03 -28.00
CA GLY A 144 7.42 13.26 -27.28
C GLY A 144 6.72 12.01 -26.74
N THR A 145 5.38 12.00 -26.86
CA THR A 145 4.53 10.92 -26.34
C THR A 145 4.28 9.89 -27.43
N ILE A 146 4.45 8.61 -27.09
CA ILE A 146 4.21 7.51 -28.03
C ILE A 146 2.73 7.40 -28.43
N ASP A 147 2.47 7.39 -29.73
CA ASP A 147 1.13 7.11 -30.27
C ASP A 147 0.92 5.62 -30.58
N SER A 148 -0.29 5.24 -30.99
CA SER A 148 -0.62 3.85 -31.29
C SER A 148 0.13 3.29 -32.52
N ASN A 149 0.38 4.13 -33.53
CA ASN A 149 1.03 3.70 -34.76
C ASN A 149 2.52 3.44 -34.51
N GLN A 150 3.18 4.37 -33.83
CA GLN A 150 4.56 4.24 -33.36
C GLN A 150 4.72 3.01 -32.46
N TYR A 151 3.77 2.78 -31.55
CA TYR A 151 3.79 1.58 -30.71
C TYR A 151 3.67 0.29 -31.52
N VAL A 152 2.75 0.23 -32.49
CA VAL A 152 2.60 -0.95 -33.38
C VAL A 152 3.86 -1.19 -34.20
N GLU A 153 4.54 -0.13 -34.65
CA GLU A 153 5.80 -0.25 -35.38
C GLU A 153 6.93 -0.80 -34.50
N ILE A 154 7.05 -0.32 -33.25
CA ILE A 154 7.97 -0.87 -32.25
C ILE A 154 7.70 -2.36 -31.99
N LEU A 155 6.42 -2.77 -31.94
CA LEU A 155 6.07 -4.18 -31.79
C LEU A 155 6.47 -4.99 -33.03
N LYS A 156 6.22 -4.50 -34.24
CA LYS A 156 6.57 -5.21 -35.48
C LYS A 156 8.07 -5.31 -35.71
N THR A 157 8.84 -4.37 -35.16
CA THR A 157 10.29 -4.29 -35.33
C THR A 157 11.01 -4.88 -34.12
N SER A 158 11.14 -4.09 -33.05
CA SER A 158 11.99 -4.40 -31.89
C SER A 158 11.52 -5.61 -31.10
N LEU A 159 10.20 -5.84 -30.96
CA LEU A 159 9.69 -7.04 -30.30
C LEU A 159 9.88 -8.28 -31.17
N MET A 160 9.48 -8.25 -32.44
CA MET A 160 9.64 -9.40 -33.33
C MET A 160 11.10 -9.81 -33.50
N GLN A 161 12.03 -8.85 -33.63
CA GLN A 161 13.46 -9.12 -33.64
C GLN A 161 13.94 -9.78 -32.36
N ALA A 162 13.42 -9.36 -31.19
CA ALA A 162 13.78 -9.97 -29.92
C ALA A 162 13.29 -11.42 -29.84
N LEU A 163 12.06 -11.69 -30.30
CA LEU A 163 11.50 -13.03 -30.33
C LEU A 163 12.29 -13.94 -31.28
N GLU A 164 12.60 -13.47 -32.49
CA GLU A 164 13.41 -14.21 -33.48
C GLU A 164 14.81 -14.52 -32.94
N TYR A 165 15.48 -13.54 -32.34
CA TYR A 165 16.81 -13.72 -31.75
C TYR A 165 16.82 -14.78 -30.64
N TYR A 166 15.74 -14.86 -29.86
CA TYR A 166 15.60 -15.84 -28.78
C TYR A 166 14.89 -17.14 -29.20
N GLY A 167 14.49 -17.27 -30.47
CA GLY A 167 13.77 -18.44 -30.98
C GLY A 167 12.42 -18.67 -30.31
N LYS A 168 11.70 -17.59 -29.96
CA LYS A 168 10.37 -17.61 -29.32
C LYS A 168 9.26 -17.25 -30.29
#